data_AF-A0A344LLC8-F1
#
_entry.id   AF-A0A344LLC8-F1
#
_cell.length_a   1.000
_cell.length_b   1.000
_cell.length_c   1.000
_cell.angle_alpha   90.00
_cell.angle_beta   90.00
_cell.angle_gamma   90.00
#
_symmetry.space_group_name_H-M   'P 1'
#
loop_
_entity.id
_entity.type
_entity.pdbx_description
1 polymer ?
#
loop_
_entity_poly.entity_id
_entity_poly.type
_entity_poly.pdbx_seq_one_letter_code
_entity_poly.pdbx_strand_id
1 'polypeptide(L)'
;MDEIGPLDDIEVRLGADLAHLPIIRALVSNLAVRADFDLDTIADLRLAIDEACSTLITRAATGSLLTCRFVLEDGQLRFRGTVPSADGEAPSTGSFGWRVLTTLADSAASWVDQPAGGEQVVHIELAKRRADVRPGA
;
A
#
# COMPACT_ATOMS: atom_id res chain seq x y z
N MET A 1 19.01 5.83 4.07
CA MET A 1 18.68 7.18 4.55
C MET A 1 17.24 7.38 4.12
N ASP A 2 16.31 7.22 5.06
CA ASP A 2 14.89 7.52 4.86
C ASP A 2 14.77 9.04 4.75
N GLU A 3 15.01 9.54 3.54
CA GLU A 3 14.61 10.89 3.18
C GLU A 3 13.09 10.84 3.07
N ILE A 4 12.43 11.40 4.09
CA ILE A 4 11.03 11.84 3.95
C ILE A 4 11.03 12.73 2.71
N GLY A 5 10.30 12.31 1.68
CA GLY A 5 10.12 13.05 0.44
C GLY A 5 9.43 14.40 0.67
N PRO A 6 8.95 15.08 -0.39
CA PRO A 6 8.29 16.38 -0.23
C PRO A 6 7.15 16.29 0.81
N LEU A 7 6.73 17.43 1.37
CA LEU A 7 5.88 17.61 2.58
C LEU A 7 4.66 16.66 2.80
N ASP A 8 4.27 15.86 1.82
CA ASP A 8 3.18 14.89 1.81
C ASP A 8 3.65 13.40 1.77
N ASP A 9 4.83 13.10 2.30
CA ASP A 9 5.31 11.73 2.53
C ASP A 9 5.05 11.29 3.98
N ILE A 10 4.32 10.19 4.14
CA ILE A 10 3.89 9.68 5.44
C ILE A 10 4.29 8.21 5.55
N GLU A 11 5.03 7.88 6.61
CA GLU A 11 5.35 6.51 6.98
C GLU A 11 4.65 6.13 8.29
N VAL A 12 4.05 4.94 8.31
CA VAL A 12 3.46 4.33 9.49
C VAL A 12 3.98 2.91 9.65
N ARG A 13 4.39 2.57 10.88
CA ARG A 13 4.93 1.26 11.25
C ARG A 13 4.07 0.66 12.34
N LEU A 14 3.56 -0.54 12.11
CA LEU A 14 2.64 -1.25 12.99
C LEU A 14 3.11 -2.70 13.13
N GLY A 15 2.65 -3.41 14.15
CA GLY A 15 2.79 -4.87 14.17
C GLY A 15 2.19 -5.46 12.90
N ALA A 16 2.77 -6.53 12.36
CA ALA A 16 2.17 -7.26 11.25
C ALA A 16 0.97 -8.09 11.75
N ASP A 17 -0.13 -7.40 12.06
CA ASP A 17 -1.36 -7.95 12.62
C ASP A 17 -2.58 -7.34 11.91
N LEU A 18 -3.53 -8.19 11.51
CA LEU A 18 -4.77 -7.79 10.85
C LEU A 18 -5.62 -6.85 11.73
N ALA A 19 -5.45 -6.88 13.06
CA ALA A 19 -6.09 -5.97 13.99
C ALA A 19 -5.75 -4.48 13.73
N HIS A 20 -4.65 -4.21 13.02
CA HIS A 20 -4.22 -2.85 12.70
C HIS A 20 -4.75 -2.32 11.36
N LEU A 21 -5.38 -3.15 10.52
CA LEU A 21 -5.96 -2.70 9.25
C LEU A 21 -6.96 -1.52 9.37
N PRO A 22 -7.82 -1.44 10.40
CA PRO A 22 -8.68 -0.27 10.59
C PRO A 22 -7.92 1.06 10.70
N ILE A 23 -6.71 1.06 11.26
CA ILE A 23 -5.86 2.26 11.39
C ILE A 23 -5.38 2.69 10.01
N ILE A 24 -4.89 1.74 9.20
CA ILE A 24 -4.46 2.01 7.83
C ILE A 24 -5.61 2.53 6.99
N ARG A 25 -6.80 1.92 7.09
CA ARG A 25 -8.00 2.41 6.38
C ARG A 25 -8.34 3.85 6.76
N ALA A 26 -8.32 4.18 8.05
CA ALA A 26 -8.58 5.54 8.51
C ALA A 26 -7.56 6.55 7.96
N LEU A 27 -6.28 6.18 7.92
CA LEU A 27 -5.21 6.99 7.35
C LEU A 27 -5.42 7.23 5.85
N VAL A 28 -5.61 6.17 5.06
CA VAL A 28 -5.87 6.27 3.61
C VAL A 28 -7.02 7.21 3.31
N SER A 29 -8.09 7.10 4.09
CA SER A 29 -9.26 7.99 3.98
C SER A 29 -8.90 9.45 4.15
N ASN A 30 -8.14 9.75 5.21
CA ASN A 30 -7.76 11.10 5.55
C ASN A 30 -6.85 11.71 4.47
N LEU A 31 -5.88 10.93 3.98
CA LEU A 31 -4.98 11.34 2.92
C LEU A 31 -5.71 11.61 1.62
N ALA A 32 -6.55 10.68 1.18
CA ALA A 32 -7.28 10.80 -0.07
C ALA A 32 -8.30 11.96 -0.04
N VAL A 33 -9.00 12.18 1.08
CA VAL A 33 -9.90 13.35 1.22
C VAL A 33 -9.11 14.66 1.18
N ARG A 34 -7.96 14.74 1.86
CA ARG A 34 -7.11 15.95 1.85
C ARG A 34 -6.54 16.25 0.48
N ALA A 35 -6.32 15.22 -0.33
CA ALA A 35 -5.90 15.35 -1.72
C ALA A 35 -7.06 15.41 -2.72
N ASP A 36 -8.29 15.64 -2.23
CA ASP A 36 -9.46 15.95 -3.05
C ASP A 36 -9.83 14.83 -4.04
N PHE A 37 -9.62 13.57 -3.63
CA PHE A 37 -10.11 12.38 -4.34
C PHE A 37 -11.63 12.24 -4.17
N ASP A 38 -12.31 11.75 -5.21
CA ASP A 38 -13.74 11.44 -5.11
C ASP A 38 -14.02 10.17 -4.26
N LEU A 39 -15.27 9.99 -3.86
CA LEU A 39 -15.68 8.92 -2.94
C LEU A 39 -15.43 7.52 -3.51
N ASP A 40 -15.61 7.34 -4.82
CA ASP A 40 -15.39 6.06 -5.49
C ASP A 40 -13.90 5.72 -5.49
N THR A 41 -13.05 6.68 -5.81
CA THR A 41 -11.59 6.52 -5.78
C THR A 41 -11.08 6.29 -4.36
N ILE A 42 -11.66 6.95 -3.35
CA ILE A 42 -11.36 6.69 -1.93
C ILE A 42 -11.75 5.25 -1.55
N ALA A 43 -12.91 4.77 -1.99
CA ALA A 43 -13.36 3.41 -1.71
C ALA A 43 -12.43 2.37 -2.34
N ASP A 44 -12.03 2.59 -3.59
CA ASP A 44 -11.08 1.73 -4.30
C ASP A 44 -9.70 1.71 -3.64
N LEU A 45 -9.17 2.88 -3.26
CA LEU A 45 -7.90 3.01 -2.54
C LEU A 45 -7.92 2.24 -1.22
N ARG A 46 -8.99 2.38 -0.44
CA ARG A 46 -9.15 1.65 0.82
C ARG A 46 -9.13 0.15 0.59
N LEU A 47 -9.90 -0.33 -0.38
CA LEU A 47 -10.00 -1.76 -0.67
C LEU A 47 -8.67 -2.33 -1.20
N ALA A 48 -8.01 -1.62 -2.11
CA ALA A 48 -6.71 -2.03 -2.64
C ALA A 48 -5.64 -2.07 -1.54
N ILE A 49 -5.57 -1.04 -0.69
CA ILE A 49 -4.55 -0.98 0.37
C ILE A 49 -4.85 -2.00 1.48
N ASP A 50 -6.12 -2.28 1.79
CA ASP A 50 -6.52 -3.33 2.74
C ASP A 50 -6.06 -4.72 2.24
N GLU A 51 -6.27 -5.01 0.95
CA GLU A 51 -5.81 -6.25 0.32
C GLU A 51 -4.27 -6.36 0.26
N ALA A 52 -3.58 -5.26 -0.05
CA ALA A 52 -2.12 -5.23 -0.04
C ALA A 52 -1.57 -5.49 1.38
N CYS A 53 -2.12 -4.82 2.38
CA CYS A 53 -1.69 -4.98 3.77
C CYS A 53 -1.98 -6.39 4.29
N SER A 54 -3.16 -6.96 4.02
CA SER A 54 -3.51 -8.32 4.43
C SER A 54 -2.60 -9.36 3.75
N THR A 55 -2.31 -9.17 2.46
CA THR A 55 -1.38 -10.01 1.68
C THR A 55 0.04 -9.97 2.25
N LEU A 56 0.52 -8.79 2.70
CA LEU A 56 1.81 -8.66 3.36
C LEU A 56 1.81 -9.31 4.74
N ILE A 57 0.81 -9.03 5.58
CA ILE A 57 0.71 -9.57 6.95
C ILE A 57 0.71 -11.10 6.95
N THR A 58 0.02 -11.74 6.01
CA THR A 58 0.01 -13.22 5.89
C THR A 58 1.37 -13.82 5.52
N ARG A 59 2.33 -13.03 5.04
CA ARG A 59 3.70 -13.43 4.69
C ARG A 59 4.74 -12.92 5.67
N ALA A 60 4.32 -12.14 6.66
CA ALA A 60 5.23 -11.47 7.58
C ALA A 60 5.88 -12.49 8.52
N ALA A 61 7.17 -12.30 8.81
CA ALA A 61 7.85 -13.05 9.85
C ALA A 61 7.17 -12.78 11.21
N THR A 62 7.10 -13.80 12.07
CA THR A 62 6.43 -13.71 13.37
C THR A 62 7.00 -12.57 14.22
N GLY A 63 6.14 -11.66 14.68
CA GLY A 63 6.54 -10.52 15.51
C GLY A 63 7.21 -9.38 14.75
N SER A 64 7.22 -9.43 13.41
CA SER A 64 7.76 -8.36 12.57
C SER A 64 6.79 -7.17 12.41
N LEU A 65 7.30 -6.09 11.81
CA LEU A 65 6.55 -4.88 11.55
C LEU A 65 6.08 -4.82 10.09
N LEU A 66 4.84 -4.37 9.90
CA LEU A 66 4.36 -3.83 8.63
C LEU A 66 4.75 -2.36 8.56
N THR A 67 5.49 -1.99 7.51
CA THR A 67 5.81 -0.59 7.19
C THR A 67 4.99 -0.15 5.99
N CYS A 68 4.23 0.92 6.15
CA CYS A 68 3.36 1.49 5.13
C CYS A 68 3.82 2.92 4.85
N ARG A 69 4.23 3.20 3.62
CA ARG A 69 4.59 4.54 3.15
C ARG A 69 3.57 5.04 2.13
N PHE A 70 3.17 6.29 2.27
CA PHE A 70 2.20 6.98 1.43
C PHE A 70 2.86 8.24 0.89
N VAL A 71 2.86 8.39 -0.43
CA VAL A 71 3.39 9.59 -1.09
C VAL A 71 2.29 10.15 -1.98
N LEU A 72 1.95 11.43 -1.77
CA LEU A 72 1.04 12.15 -2.63
C LEU A 72 1.83 13.13 -3.50
N GLU A 73 1.73 12.95 -4.82
CA GLU A 73 2.44 13.76 -5.79
C GLU A 73 1.61 13.82 -7.08
N ASP A 74 1.48 15.02 -7.67
CA ASP A 74 0.79 15.25 -8.96
C ASP A 74 -0.61 14.61 -9.07
N GLY A 75 -1.41 14.67 -7.99
CA GLY A 75 -2.77 14.10 -7.95
C GLY A 75 -2.82 12.57 -7.92
N GLN A 76 -1.69 11.92 -7.63
CA GLN A 76 -1.57 10.47 -7.47
C GLN A 76 -1.19 10.12 -6.04
N LEU A 77 -1.88 9.14 -5.46
CA LEU A 77 -1.47 8.50 -4.21
C LEU A 77 -0.68 7.24 -4.56
N ARG A 78 0.57 7.17 -4.11
CA ARG A 78 1.40 5.97 -4.13
C ARG A 78 1.48 5.38 -2.74
N PHE A 79 1.18 4.09 -2.63
CA PHE A 79 1.34 3.31 -1.42
C PHE A 79 2.45 2.28 -1.62
N ARG A 80 3.33 2.14 -0.63
CA ARG A 80 4.30 1.04 -0.54
C ARG A 80 4.20 0.38 0.83
N GLY A 81 3.84 -0.90 0.83
CA GLY A 81 3.81 -1.75 2.01
C GLY A 81 4.98 -2.72 2.00
N THR A 82 5.61 -2.94 3.16
CA THR A 82 6.75 -3.86 3.29
C THR A 82 6.70 -4.64 4.60
N VAL A 83 7.06 -5.93 4.54
CA VAL A 83 7.27 -6.77 5.73
C VAL A 83 8.53 -7.63 5.56
N PRO A 84 9.29 -7.88 6.64
CA PRO A 84 10.21 -9.00 6.68
C PRO A 84 9.44 -10.32 6.52
N SER A 85 9.99 -11.28 5.79
CA SER A 85 9.37 -12.57 5.50
C SER A 85 10.39 -13.71 5.61
N ALA A 86 9.98 -14.83 6.19
CA ALA A 86 10.81 -16.02 6.29
C ALA A 86 10.92 -16.77 4.95
N ASP A 87 9.82 -16.82 4.18
CA ASP A 87 9.70 -17.67 3.00
C ASP A 87 10.07 -16.94 1.69
N GLY A 88 10.06 -15.60 1.70
CA GLY A 88 10.66 -14.80 0.63
C GLY A 88 9.96 -14.88 -0.73
N GLU A 89 8.69 -15.26 -0.76
CA GLU A 89 7.94 -15.39 -2.01
C GLU A 89 7.07 -14.15 -2.23
N ALA A 90 7.22 -13.54 -3.41
CA ALA A 90 6.34 -12.45 -3.83
C ALA A 90 4.88 -12.97 -3.95
N PRO A 91 3.87 -12.12 -3.69
CA PRO A 91 2.48 -12.46 -3.97
C PRO A 91 2.29 -12.95 -5.41
N SER A 92 1.64 -14.10 -5.56
CA SER A 92 1.34 -14.65 -6.89
C SER A 92 0.44 -13.69 -7.67
N THR A 93 0.88 -13.32 -8.86
CA THR A 93 0.11 -12.45 -9.78
C THR A 93 -1.16 -13.10 -10.32
N GLY A 94 -1.33 -14.42 -10.14
CA GLY A 94 -2.56 -15.15 -10.47
C GLY A 94 -3.57 -15.24 -9.31
N SER A 95 -3.19 -14.79 -8.11
CA SER A 95 -4.05 -14.87 -6.92
C SER A 95 -5.31 -14.01 -7.05
N PHE A 96 -6.35 -14.32 -6.28
CA PHE A 96 -7.55 -13.48 -6.21
C PHE A 96 -7.22 -12.08 -5.69
N GLY A 97 -6.44 -11.99 -4.61
CA GLY A 97 -5.99 -10.71 -4.04
C GLY A 97 -5.23 -9.84 -5.03
N TRP A 98 -4.34 -10.44 -5.83
CA TRP A 98 -3.63 -9.69 -6.88
C TRP A 98 -4.57 -9.15 -7.96
N ARG A 99 -5.56 -9.95 -8.38
CA ARG A 99 -6.58 -9.49 -9.35
C ARG A 99 -7.40 -8.33 -8.81
N VAL A 100 -7.74 -8.34 -7.52
CA VAL A 100 -8.40 -7.22 -6.85
C VAL A 100 -7.53 -5.97 -6.90
N LEU A 101 -6.25 -6.08 -6.52
CA LEU A 101 -5.29 -4.96 -6.59
C LEU A 101 -5.19 -4.34 -7.98
N THR A 102 -5.00 -5.15 -9.02
CA THR A 102 -4.85 -4.66 -10.40
C THR A 102 -6.15 -4.15 -11.01
N THR A 103 -7.30 -4.46 -10.41
CA THR A 103 -8.59 -3.90 -10.84
C THR A 103 -8.83 -2.53 -10.22
N LEU A 104 -8.39 -2.33 -8.98
CA LEU A 104 -8.67 -1.13 -8.20
C LEU A 104 -7.60 -0.05 -8.33
N ALA A 105 -6.35 -0.42 -8.62
CA ALA A 105 -5.22 0.52 -8.76
C ALA A 105 -4.83 0.71 -10.23
N ASP A 106 -4.28 1.89 -10.57
CA ASP A 106 -3.75 2.17 -11.92
C ASP A 106 -2.49 1.35 -12.20
N SER A 107 -1.71 1.06 -11.14
CA SER A 107 -0.56 0.19 -11.19
C SER A 107 -0.40 -0.56 -9.88
N ALA A 108 0.04 -1.81 -9.95
CA ALA A 108 0.44 -2.61 -8.80
C ALA A 108 1.71 -3.40 -9.14
N ALA A 109 2.65 -3.46 -8.20
CA ALA A 109 3.90 -4.20 -8.32
C ALA A 109 4.22 -4.92 -7.00
N SER A 110 4.87 -6.06 -7.10
CA SER A 110 5.38 -6.79 -5.94
C SER A 110 6.74 -7.38 -6.25
N TRP A 111 7.60 -7.39 -5.24
CA TRP A 111 8.96 -7.91 -5.36
C TRP A 111 9.48 -8.31 -3.98
N VAL A 112 10.63 -8.97 -3.98
CA VAL A 112 11.33 -9.37 -2.77
C VAL A 112 12.74 -8.83 -2.82
N ASP A 113 13.12 -8.07 -1.80
CA ASP A 113 14.49 -7.63 -1.60
C ASP A 113 15.19 -8.58 -0.64
N GLN A 114 16.41 -9.01 -0.99
CA GLN A 114 17.29 -9.78 -0.11
C GLN A 114 18.49 -8.93 0.28
N PRO A 115 18.39 -8.14 1.37
CA PRO A 115 19.52 -7.37 1.86
C PRO A 115 20.68 -8.32 2.25
N ALA A 116 21.91 -7.91 1.96
CA ALA A 116 23.10 -8.73 2.23
C ALA A 116 23.19 -9.08 3.73
N GLY A 117 22.94 -10.35 4.07
CA GLY A 117 22.95 -10.85 5.45
C GLY A 117 21.71 -10.53 6.29
N GLY A 118 20.62 -10.05 5.68
CA GLY A 118 19.34 -9.77 6.36
C GLY A 118 18.22 -10.75 6.00
N GLU A 119 17.08 -10.59 6.67
CA GLU A 119 15.85 -11.29 6.32
C GLU A 119 15.30 -10.80 4.97
N GLN A 120 14.60 -11.67 4.25
CA GLN A 120 13.96 -11.29 3.00
C GLN A 120 12.84 -10.29 3.28
N VAL A 121 12.69 -9.28 2.44
CA VAL A 121 11.65 -8.25 2.61
C VAL A 121 10.71 -8.33 1.42
N VAL A 122 9.43 -8.57 1.69
CA VAL A 122 8.38 -8.59 0.68
C VAL A 122 7.80 -7.20 0.55
N HIS A 123 7.66 -6.73 -0.69
CA HIS A 123 7.13 -5.43 -1.03
C HIS A 123 5.85 -5.56 -1.86
N ILE A 124 4.88 -4.70 -1.59
CA ILE A 124 3.77 -4.40 -2.50
C ILE A 124 3.73 -2.89 -2.68
N GLU A 125 3.72 -2.45 -3.92
CA GLU A 125 3.49 -1.06 -4.31
C GLU A 125 2.22 -0.97 -5.15
N LEU A 126 1.44 0.08 -4.92
CA LEU A 126 0.34 0.45 -5.80
C LEU A 126 0.27 1.96 -5.94
N ALA A 127 -0.32 2.40 -7.05
CA ALA A 127 -0.63 3.80 -7.26
C ALA A 127 -2.03 3.98 -7.84
N LYS A 128 -2.69 5.06 -7.43
CA LYS A 128 -3.96 5.47 -7.99
C LYS A 128 -4.01 6.98 -8.14
N ARG A 129 -4.34 7.44 -9.34
CA ARG A 129 -4.64 8.84 -9.64
C ARG A 129 -6.07 9.16 -9.27
N ARG A 130 -6.28 10.40 -8.85
CA ARG A 130 -7.62 10.97 -8.79
C ARG A 130 -8.22 10.96 -10.19
N ALA A 131 -9.53 10.67 -10.29
CA ALA A 131 -10.22 10.80 -11.55
C ALA A 131 -10.22 12.26 -12.05
N ASP A 132 -9.99 12.48 -13.34
CA ASP A 132 -10.15 13.80 -13.92
C ASP A 132 -11.61 14.24 -13.77
N VAL A 133 -11.83 15.34 -13.04
CA VAL A 133 -13.14 15.99 -13.02
C VAL A 133 -13.37 16.54 -14.43
N ARG A 134 -14.16 15.84 -15.25
CA ARG A 134 -14.65 16.42 -16.51
C ARG A 134 -15.50 17.64 -16.15
N PRO A 135 -15.15 18.86 -16.61
CA PRO A 135 -16.01 20.01 -16.38
C PRO A 135 -17.29 19.86 -17.21
N GLY A 136 -18.42 19.67 -16.53
CA GLY A 136 -19.77 19.80 -17.10
C GLY A 136 -20.26 18.61 -17.93
N ALA A 137 -21.25 17.90 -17.38
CA ALA A 137 -22.26 17.18 -18.15
C ALA A 137 -23.59 17.96 -18.04
#